data_AF-A0A934VY28-F1
#
_entry.id   AF-A0A934VY28-F1
#
_cell.length_a   1.000
_cell.length_b   1.000
_cell.length_c   1.000
_cell.angle_alpha   90.00
_cell.angle_beta   90.00
_cell.angle_gamma   90.00
#
_symmetry.space_group_name_H-M   'P 1'
#
loop_
_entity.id
_entity.type
_entity.pdbx_description
1 polymer ?
#
loop_
_entity_poly.entity_id
_entity_poly.type
_entity_poly.pdbx_seq_one_letter_code
_entity_poly.pdbx_strand_id
1 'polypeptide(L)'
;MIESPDYMANIPVLDMKGVDFLWFYGISLVGAILWSFGLKARMRSKFSFPGAADQNLTDPYEAAFLAGGEVRCSQVAIMRLLEMNALRISEHPTDKVLWVTGQNAEASLMNPMEWALYQRVEKAGDKGFAVSDAVSTCRGYARPIEARLAKSGLRPTNQERKGVGISSVLPLIILSVIGVMKLFVGLSRGKPVGFLDRLPKIIAERSHKKLVRLFEAY
;
A
#
# COMPACT_ATOMS: atom_id res chain seq x y z
N MET A 1 -42.38 -19.03 -5.31
CA MET A 1 -42.24 -18.05 -4.23
C MET A 1 -40.85 -17.44 -4.39
N ILE A 2 -40.74 -16.43 -5.26
CA ILE A 2 -39.47 -15.74 -5.57
C ILE A 2 -39.64 -14.35 -4.96
N GLU A 3 -38.81 -14.08 -3.96
CA GLU A 3 -38.82 -12.87 -3.15
C GLU A 3 -38.62 -11.60 -4.01
N SER A 4 -39.48 -10.62 -3.79
CA SER A 4 -39.51 -9.33 -4.48
C SER A 4 -38.24 -8.50 -4.21
N PRO A 5 -37.69 -7.77 -5.19
CA PRO A 5 -36.45 -6.98 -5.07
C PRO A 5 -36.61 -5.66 -4.28
N ASP A 6 -37.42 -5.63 -3.23
CA ASP A 6 -37.77 -4.40 -2.48
C ASP A 6 -36.81 -4.07 -1.33
N TYR A 7 -35.85 -4.95 -1.03
CA TYR A 7 -34.91 -4.76 0.09
C TYR A 7 -33.91 -3.61 -0.13
N MET A 8 -33.61 -3.26 -1.39
CA MET A 8 -32.70 -2.15 -1.73
C MET A 8 -33.35 -0.77 -1.54
N ALA A 9 -34.69 -0.70 -1.52
CA ALA A 9 -35.45 0.55 -1.45
C ALA A 9 -35.57 1.13 -0.04
N ASN A 10 -35.27 0.34 1.00
CA ASN A 10 -35.38 0.73 2.41
C ASN A 10 -34.02 1.04 3.07
N ILE A 11 -33.00 1.40 2.30
CA ILE A 11 -31.76 1.93 2.85
C ILE A 11 -31.92 3.46 3.04
N PRO A 12 -32.04 3.99 4.27
CA PRO A 12 -32.38 5.40 4.51
C PRO A 12 -31.37 6.39 3.91
N VAL A 13 -30.13 5.96 3.69
CA VAL A 13 -29.07 6.76 3.04
C VAL A 13 -29.33 6.95 1.54
N LEU A 14 -30.00 6.00 0.88
CA LEU A 14 -30.28 6.05 -0.56
C LEU A 14 -31.51 6.91 -0.88
N ASP A 15 -32.48 7.01 0.04
CA ASP A 15 -33.72 7.78 -0.16
C ASP A 15 -33.61 9.27 0.26
N MET A 16 -32.45 9.71 0.76
CA MET A 16 -32.19 11.13 1.06
C MET A 16 -32.24 12.01 -0.20
N LYS A 17 -32.92 13.18 -0.08
CA LYS A 17 -33.02 14.22 -1.12
C LYS A 17 -31.63 14.67 -1.57
N GLY A 18 -31.51 15.01 -2.86
CA GLY A 18 -30.21 15.22 -3.53
C GLY A 18 -29.26 16.20 -2.85
N VAL A 19 -29.76 17.28 -2.25
CA VAL A 19 -28.92 18.28 -1.55
C VAL A 19 -28.45 17.80 -0.18
N ASP A 20 -29.30 17.08 0.55
CA ASP A 20 -28.98 16.55 1.89
C ASP A 20 -27.94 15.43 1.77
N PHE A 21 -28.06 14.61 0.73
CA PHE A 21 -27.03 13.63 0.40
C PHE A 21 -25.70 14.27 0.01
N LEU A 22 -25.72 15.38 -0.73
CA LEU A 22 -24.46 16.05 -1.13
C LEU A 22 -23.72 16.60 0.08
N TRP A 23 -24.44 17.18 1.05
CA TRP A 23 -23.88 17.59 2.33
C TRP A 23 -23.33 16.41 3.13
N PHE A 24 -24.09 15.32 3.25
CA PHE A 24 -23.64 14.09 3.89
C PHE A 24 -22.35 13.56 3.24
N TYR A 25 -22.33 13.45 1.91
CA TYR A 25 -21.19 12.98 1.14
C TYR A 25 -19.97 13.89 1.32
N GLY A 26 -20.15 15.21 1.24
CA GLY A 26 -19.09 16.19 1.44
C GLY A 26 -18.47 16.11 2.84
N ILE A 27 -19.31 16.05 3.88
CA ILE A 27 -18.85 15.94 5.27
C ILE A 27 -18.12 14.61 5.50
N SER A 28 -18.67 13.50 4.98
CA SER A 28 -18.03 12.18 5.07
C SER A 28 -16.70 12.13 4.32
N LEU A 29 -16.60 12.79 3.16
CA LEU A 29 -15.36 12.89 2.39
C LEU A 29 -14.28 13.66 3.17
N VAL A 30 -14.63 14.83 3.72
CA VAL A 30 -13.70 15.61 4.56
C VAL A 30 -13.27 14.80 5.77
N GLY A 31 -14.20 14.11 6.44
CA GLY A 31 -13.90 13.22 7.56
C GLY A 31 -12.95 12.08 7.19
N ALA A 32 -13.16 11.42 6.04
CA ALA A 32 -12.29 10.37 5.54
C ALA A 32 -10.88 10.89 5.21
N ILE A 33 -10.78 12.08 4.61
CA ILE A 33 -9.50 12.73 4.33
C ILE A 33 -8.76 13.02 5.64
N LEU A 34 -9.41 13.69 6.60
CA LEU A 34 -8.82 14.01 7.90
C LEU A 34 -8.39 12.75 8.66
N TRP A 35 -9.19 11.69 8.61
CA TRP A 35 -8.85 10.40 9.21
C TRP A 35 -7.58 9.81 8.58
N SER A 36 -7.50 9.77 7.25
CA SER A 36 -6.33 9.25 6.53
C SER A 36 -5.08 10.09 6.77
N PHE A 37 -5.20 11.42 6.83
CA PHE A 37 -4.08 12.30 7.20
C PHE A 37 -3.65 12.10 8.66
N GLY A 38 -4.59 11.98 9.60
CA GLY A 38 -4.32 11.75 11.01
C GLY A 38 -3.61 10.42 11.26
N LEU A 39 -4.06 9.34 10.60
CA LEU A 39 -3.42 8.02 10.69
C LEU A 39 -1.98 8.07 10.16
N LYS A 40 -1.76 8.76 9.04
CA LYS A 40 -0.43 8.95 8.45
C LYS A 40 0.49 9.79 9.33
N ALA A 41 -0.03 10.87 9.93
CA ALA A 41 0.72 11.74 10.83
C ALA A 41 1.14 11.04 12.13
N ARG A 42 0.22 10.30 12.77
CA ARG A 42 0.49 9.52 13.99
C ARG A 42 1.51 8.42 13.77
N MET A 43 1.53 7.83 12.57
CA MET A 43 2.56 6.86 12.20
C MET A 43 3.91 7.56 12.00
N ARG A 44 3.96 8.67 11.26
CA ARG A 44 5.20 9.42 11.04
C ARG A 44 5.84 9.92 12.34
N SER A 45 5.03 10.30 13.35
CA SER A 45 5.53 10.71 14.66
C SER A 45 6.12 9.54 15.47
N LYS A 46 5.67 8.30 15.28
CA LYS A 46 6.31 7.12 15.90
C LYS A 46 7.71 6.82 15.34
N PHE A 47 7.99 7.24 14.10
CA PHE A 47 9.27 7.01 13.42
C PHE A 47 10.22 8.22 13.46
N SER A 48 9.81 9.32 14.12
CA SER A 48 10.66 10.49 14.32
C SER A 48 11.38 10.37 15.66
N PHE A 49 12.39 9.50 15.75
CA PHE A 49 13.21 9.38 16.97
C PHE A 49 14.56 10.10 16.81
N PRO A 50 14.90 11.05 17.71
CA PRO A 50 16.20 11.73 17.81
C PRO A 50 17.39 10.82 18.19
N GLY A 51 17.20 9.50 18.28
CA GLY A 51 18.22 8.53 18.73
C GLY A 51 18.66 7.52 17.67
N ALA A 52 18.15 7.61 16.43
CA ALA A 52 18.55 6.73 15.33
C ALA A 52 20.02 6.93 14.89
N ALA A 53 20.64 8.06 15.27
CA ALA A 53 22.04 8.35 14.98
C ALA A 53 23.04 7.53 15.81
N ASP A 54 22.61 6.94 16.93
CA ASP A 54 23.50 6.30 17.92
C ASP A 54 23.43 4.76 17.93
N GLN A 55 22.55 4.15 17.12
CA GLN A 55 22.60 2.70 16.92
C GLN A 55 23.66 2.38 15.87
N ASN A 56 24.87 2.04 16.34
CA ASN A 56 25.88 1.42 15.51
C ASN A 56 25.30 0.14 14.88
N LEU A 57 25.03 0.20 13.57
CA LEU A 57 24.67 -0.93 12.74
C LEU A 57 25.91 -1.83 12.59
N THR A 58 26.21 -2.61 13.64
CA THR A 58 27.39 -3.49 13.68
C THR A 58 27.25 -4.67 12.73
N ASP A 59 26.01 -5.06 12.37
CA ASP A 59 25.75 -6.17 11.47
C ASP A 59 25.59 -5.70 10.00
N PRO A 60 26.47 -6.13 9.06
CA PRO A 60 26.36 -5.78 7.65
C PRO A 60 25.03 -6.22 7.01
N TYR A 61 24.37 -7.25 7.57
CA TYR A 61 23.07 -7.69 7.10
C TYR A 61 21.93 -6.73 7.45
N GLU A 62 22.03 -6.02 8.57
CA GLU A 62 21.06 -5.00 8.96
C GLU A 62 21.17 -3.77 8.06
N ALA A 63 22.40 -3.31 7.79
CA ALA A 63 22.67 -2.22 6.87
C ALA A 63 22.18 -2.57 5.44
N ALA A 64 22.44 -3.79 4.97
CA ALA A 64 21.92 -4.26 3.69
C ALA A 64 20.39 -4.29 3.68
N PHE A 65 19.75 -4.79 4.74
CA PHE A 65 18.30 -4.83 4.85
C PHE A 65 17.69 -3.43 4.82
N LEU A 66 18.32 -2.45 5.45
CA LEU A 66 17.88 -1.05 5.40
C LEU A 66 18.03 -0.44 4.00
N ALA A 67 19.13 -0.75 3.30
CA ALA A 67 19.39 -0.22 1.96
C ALA A 67 18.44 -0.77 0.87
N GLY A 68 18.03 -2.04 0.96
CA GLY A 68 17.23 -2.66 -0.11
C GLY A 68 16.40 -3.87 0.29
N GLY A 69 16.27 -4.16 1.59
CA GLY A 69 15.52 -5.30 2.11
C GLY A 69 16.18 -6.64 1.79
N GLU A 70 15.32 -7.67 1.64
CA GLU A 70 15.72 -9.07 1.43
C GLU A 70 16.68 -9.26 0.24
N VAL A 71 16.47 -8.50 -0.85
CA VAL A 71 17.30 -8.59 -2.06
C VAL A 71 18.74 -8.18 -1.74
N ARG A 72 18.94 -7.08 -1.01
CA ARG A 72 20.28 -6.59 -0.70
C ARG A 72 20.99 -7.49 0.32
N CYS A 73 20.25 -8.05 1.29
CA CYS A 73 20.81 -9.07 2.19
C CYS A 73 21.31 -10.30 1.44
N SER A 74 20.55 -10.80 0.47
CA SER A 74 20.97 -11.95 -0.34
C SER A 74 22.22 -11.65 -1.16
N GLN A 75 22.37 -10.43 -1.67
CA GLN A 75 23.58 -10.01 -2.38
C GLN A 75 24.80 -9.97 -1.47
N VAL A 76 24.65 -9.49 -0.23
CA VAL A 76 25.72 -9.52 0.77
C VAL A 76 26.11 -10.95 1.12
N ALA A 77 25.13 -11.85 1.33
CA ALA A 77 25.39 -13.26 1.59
C ALA A 77 26.17 -13.93 0.44
N ILE A 78 25.76 -13.68 -0.81
CA ILE A 78 26.48 -14.17 -2.00
C ILE A 78 27.91 -13.60 -2.04
N MET A 79 28.07 -12.29 -1.85
CA MET A 79 29.39 -11.65 -1.88
C MET A 79 30.34 -12.20 -0.82
N ARG A 80 29.86 -12.40 0.41
CA ARG A 80 30.67 -13.01 1.48
C ARG A 80 31.07 -14.45 1.16
N LEU A 81 30.16 -15.23 0.57
CA LEU A 81 30.47 -16.60 0.15
C LEU A 81 31.46 -16.67 -1.02
N LEU A 82 31.44 -15.68 -1.92
CA LEU A 82 32.44 -15.53 -2.97
C LEU A 82 33.80 -15.11 -2.40
N GLU A 83 33.83 -14.17 -1.46
CA GLU A 83 35.05 -13.70 -0.78
C GLU A 83 35.73 -14.83 0.02
N MET A 84 34.92 -15.68 0.66
CA MET A 84 35.39 -16.89 1.35
C MET A 84 35.77 -18.03 0.39
N ASN A 85 35.71 -17.82 -0.93
CA ASN A 85 35.93 -18.83 -1.96
C ASN A 85 35.04 -20.08 -1.86
N ALA A 86 33.97 -20.03 -1.06
CA ALA A 86 33.04 -21.14 -0.88
C ALA A 86 32.16 -21.36 -2.12
N LEU A 87 31.85 -20.28 -2.84
CA LEU A 87 31.07 -20.30 -4.08
C LEU A 87 31.86 -19.74 -5.27
N ARG A 88 31.43 -20.10 -6.47
CA ARG A 88 31.82 -19.51 -7.75
C ARG A 88 30.59 -19.12 -8.55
N ILE A 89 30.71 -18.05 -9.33
CA ILE A 89 29.69 -17.58 -10.26
C ILE A 89 30.09 -17.94 -11.69
N SER A 90 29.10 -18.25 -12.51
CA SER A 90 29.25 -18.36 -13.97
C SER A 90 29.74 -17.05 -14.58
N GLU A 91 30.77 -17.12 -15.41
CA GLU A 91 31.22 -15.99 -16.22
C GLU A 91 30.27 -15.71 -17.40
N HIS A 92 29.32 -16.61 -17.69
CA HIS A 92 28.39 -16.42 -18.80
C HIS A 92 27.36 -15.32 -18.49
N PRO A 93 27.20 -14.33 -19.38
CA PRO A 93 26.34 -13.17 -19.15
C PRO A 93 24.84 -13.51 -19.13
N THR A 94 24.44 -14.63 -19.75
CA THR A 94 23.04 -15.04 -19.91
C THR A 94 22.49 -15.84 -18.73
N ASP A 95 23.33 -16.61 -18.03
CA ASP A 95 22.93 -17.46 -16.91
C ASP A 95 23.85 -17.25 -15.71
N LYS A 96 23.41 -16.40 -14.78
CA LYS A 96 24.08 -16.16 -13.50
C LYS A 96 23.78 -17.30 -12.54
N VAL A 97 24.59 -18.35 -12.64
CA VAL A 97 24.50 -19.57 -11.85
C VAL A 97 25.64 -19.64 -10.84
N LEU A 98 25.34 -20.16 -9.65
CA LEU A 98 26.26 -20.38 -8.54
C LEU A 98 26.63 -21.85 -8.46
N TRP A 99 27.91 -22.14 -8.21
CA TRP A 99 28.43 -23.47 -7.89
C TRP A 99 29.31 -23.43 -6.63
N VAL A 100 29.45 -24.58 -5.98
CA VAL A 100 30.35 -24.75 -4.83
C VAL A 100 31.77 -25.00 -5.33
N THR A 101 32.76 -24.34 -4.73
CA THR A 101 34.18 -24.46 -5.14
C THR A 101 34.85 -25.75 -4.62
N GLY A 102 34.15 -26.56 -3.83
CA GLY A 102 34.69 -27.75 -3.19
C GLY A 102 35.58 -27.47 -1.97
N GLN A 103 35.80 -26.19 -1.62
CA GLN A 103 36.36 -25.82 -0.32
C GLN A 103 35.28 -26.02 0.74
N ASN A 104 35.60 -26.85 1.74
CA ASN A 104 34.67 -27.22 2.79
C ASN A 104 34.39 -26.00 3.68
N ALA A 105 33.26 -25.38 3.44
CA ALA A 105 32.75 -24.29 4.24
C ALA A 105 32.35 -24.81 5.63
N GLU A 106 33.10 -24.46 6.66
CA GLU A 106 32.70 -24.80 8.03
C GLU A 106 31.46 -23.98 8.45
N ALA A 107 30.41 -24.68 8.87
CA ALA A 107 29.16 -24.06 9.33
C ALA A 107 29.35 -23.15 10.55
N SER A 108 30.44 -23.32 11.31
CA SER A 108 30.81 -22.52 12.48
C SER A 108 31.28 -21.10 12.14
N LEU A 109 31.82 -20.90 10.94
CA LEU A 109 32.34 -19.60 10.47
C LEU A 109 31.29 -18.80 9.70
N MET A 110 30.16 -19.42 9.35
CA MET A 110 29.14 -18.84 8.47
C MET A 110 27.93 -18.34 9.22
N ASN A 111 27.37 -17.23 8.74
CA ASN A 111 26.07 -16.77 9.21
C ASN A 111 25.00 -17.81 8.81
N PRO A 112 23.95 -18.06 9.62
CA PRO A 112 22.85 -18.96 9.28
C PRO A 112 22.25 -18.72 7.88
N MET A 113 22.21 -17.47 7.41
CA MET A 113 21.76 -17.13 6.05
C MET A 113 22.72 -17.61 4.95
N GLU A 114 24.04 -17.45 5.18
CA GLU A 114 25.09 -17.88 4.25
C GLU A 114 25.11 -19.42 4.16
N TRP A 115 25.03 -20.09 5.31
CA TRP A 115 25.01 -21.55 5.39
C TRP A 115 23.82 -22.16 4.65
N ALA A 116 22.62 -21.58 4.83
CA ALA A 116 21.43 -22.03 4.12
C ALA A 116 21.56 -21.88 2.60
N LEU A 117 22.18 -20.78 2.15
CA LEU A 117 22.44 -20.55 0.73
C LEU A 117 23.48 -21.57 0.20
N TYR A 118 24.57 -21.79 0.93
CA TYR A 118 25.60 -22.77 0.60
C TYR A 118 24.99 -24.18 0.43
N GLN A 119 24.20 -24.66 1.40
CA GLN A 119 23.53 -25.96 1.30
C GLN A 119 22.58 -26.07 0.10
N ARG A 120 21.93 -24.96 -0.29
CA ARG A 120 21.04 -24.94 -1.45
C ARG A 120 21.83 -25.08 -2.75
N VAL A 121 22.98 -24.41 -2.84
CA VAL A 121 23.87 -24.48 -3.99
C VAL A 121 24.52 -25.87 -4.07
N GLU A 122 24.99 -26.41 -2.95
CA GLU A 122 25.55 -27.76 -2.86
C GLU A 122 24.55 -28.82 -3.33
N LYS A 123 23.28 -28.72 -2.90
CA LYS A 123 22.20 -29.63 -3.34
C LYS A 123 21.85 -29.48 -4.82
N ALA A 124 22.09 -28.32 -5.43
CA ALA A 124 21.87 -28.13 -6.86
C ALA A 124 22.93 -28.87 -7.69
N GLY A 125 24.12 -29.09 -7.12
CA GLY A 125 25.21 -29.83 -7.76
C GLY A 125 25.55 -29.26 -9.14
N ASP A 126 25.70 -30.14 -10.12
CA ASP A 126 26.10 -29.79 -11.49
C ASP A 126 25.06 -28.97 -12.26
N LYS A 127 23.78 -28.98 -11.82
CA LYS A 127 22.74 -28.13 -12.41
C LYS A 127 22.98 -26.64 -12.12
N GLY A 128 23.75 -26.37 -11.06
CA GLY A 128 24.02 -25.03 -10.55
C GLY A 128 22.77 -24.33 -10.02
N PHE A 129 22.99 -23.30 -9.20
CA PHE A 129 21.91 -22.60 -8.51
C PHE A 129 21.72 -21.17 -9.03
N ALA A 130 20.53 -20.82 -9.49
CA ALA A 130 20.25 -19.50 -10.04
C ALA A 130 20.32 -18.40 -8.97
N VAL A 131 20.99 -17.28 -9.28
CA VAL A 131 21.10 -16.13 -8.37
C VAL A 131 19.72 -15.54 -8.03
N SER A 132 18.74 -15.62 -8.93
CA SER A 132 17.35 -15.20 -8.67
C SER A 132 16.73 -15.96 -7.50
N ASP A 133 17.07 -17.23 -7.33
CA ASP A 133 16.48 -18.12 -6.32
C ASP A 133 17.14 -17.94 -4.95
N ALA A 134 18.31 -17.30 -4.90
CA ALA A 134 19.00 -16.95 -3.66
C ALA A 134 18.13 -16.06 -2.77
N VAL A 135 17.40 -15.10 -3.37
CA VAL A 135 16.47 -14.22 -2.64
C VAL A 135 15.41 -15.04 -1.91
N SER A 136 14.84 -16.05 -2.59
CA SER A 136 13.79 -16.90 -1.99
C SER A 136 14.31 -17.72 -0.82
N THR A 137 15.57 -18.15 -0.88
CA THR A 137 16.24 -18.91 0.18
C THR A 137 16.57 -18.02 1.39
N CYS A 138 17.07 -16.81 1.14
CA CYS A 138 17.42 -15.86 2.20
C CYS A 138 16.20 -15.22 2.88
N ARG A 139 15.03 -15.20 2.23
CA ARG A 139 13.80 -14.60 2.78
C ARG A 139 13.42 -15.13 4.17
N GLY A 140 13.61 -16.43 4.42
CA GLY A 140 13.32 -17.03 5.73
C GLY A 140 14.16 -16.43 6.86
N TYR A 141 15.42 -16.10 6.56
CA TYR A 141 16.42 -15.57 7.49
C TYR A 141 16.41 -14.04 7.57
N ALA A 142 15.80 -13.36 6.60
CA ALA A 142 15.64 -11.91 6.62
C ALA A 142 14.53 -11.45 7.60
N ARG A 143 13.59 -12.34 7.96
CA ARG A 143 12.46 -12.00 8.86
C ARG A 143 12.89 -11.63 10.29
N PRO A 144 13.79 -12.38 10.97
CA PRO A 144 14.31 -11.96 12.27
C PRO A 144 15.04 -10.61 12.24
N ILE A 145 15.75 -10.33 11.14
CA ILE A 145 16.45 -9.05 10.92
C ILE A 145 15.43 -7.91 10.79
N GLU A 146 14.37 -8.12 10.01
CA GLU A 146 13.24 -7.18 9.90
C GLU A 146 12.59 -6.91 11.27
N ALA A 147 12.34 -7.96 12.06
CA ALA A 147 11.72 -7.81 13.38
C ALA A 147 12.60 -7.02 14.36
N ARG A 148 13.92 -7.19 14.33
CA ARG A 148 14.87 -6.42 15.13
C ARG A 148 14.90 -4.95 14.69
N LEU A 149 14.99 -4.69 13.38
CA LEU A 149 14.96 -3.35 12.80
C LEU A 149 13.63 -2.61 13.03
N ALA A 150 12.54 -3.34 13.11
CA ALA A 150 11.24 -2.80 13.46
C ALA A 150 11.14 -2.44 14.94
N LYS A 151 11.65 -3.30 15.83
CA LYS A 151 11.74 -3.01 17.27
C LYS A 151 12.60 -1.78 17.56
N SER A 152 13.66 -1.57 16.78
CA SER A 152 14.52 -0.38 16.91
C SER A 152 13.95 0.88 16.25
N GLY A 153 12.77 0.80 15.61
CA GLY A 153 12.13 1.95 14.98
C GLY A 153 12.81 2.43 13.69
N LEU A 154 13.82 1.71 13.19
CA LEU A 154 14.58 2.06 12.00
C LEU A 154 13.80 1.80 10.70
N ARG A 155 12.76 0.96 10.74
CA ARG A 155 11.89 0.70 9.59
C ARG A 155 10.46 0.31 10.02
N PRO A 156 9.41 0.84 9.38
CA PRO A 156 8.06 0.28 9.51
C PRO A 156 8.04 -1.12 8.91
N THR A 157 7.51 -2.12 9.63
CA THR A 157 7.42 -3.50 9.12
C THR A 157 6.61 -3.54 7.82
N ASN A 158 6.90 -4.51 6.94
CA ASN A 158 6.12 -4.72 5.71
C ASN A 158 4.63 -4.96 5.99
N GLN A 159 4.29 -5.56 7.14
CA GLN A 159 2.91 -5.75 7.59
C GLN A 159 2.24 -4.44 8.01
N GLU A 160 2.95 -3.55 8.71
CA GLU A 160 2.44 -2.21 9.04
C GLU A 160 2.28 -1.34 7.79
N ARG A 161 3.20 -1.42 6.81
CA ARG A 161 3.04 -0.70 5.53
C ARG A 161 1.80 -1.17 4.74
N LYS A 162 1.54 -2.48 4.67
CA LYS A 162 0.40 -3.04 3.91
C LYS A 162 -0.93 -2.85 4.64
N GLY A 163 -0.97 -3.07 5.96
CA GLY A 163 -2.18 -2.91 6.77
C GLY A 163 -2.66 -1.46 6.82
N VAL A 164 -1.75 -0.50 6.90
CA VAL A 164 -2.08 0.93 6.89
C VAL A 164 -2.53 1.40 5.51
N GLY A 165 -1.92 0.89 4.43
CA GLY A 165 -2.33 1.21 3.07
C GLY A 165 -3.79 0.83 2.80
N ILE A 166 -4.18 -0.39 3.16
CA ILE A 166 -5.56 -0.87 2.98
C ILE A 166 -6.52 -0.13 3.91
N SER A 167 -6.18 0.03 5.19
CA SER A 167 -7.05 0.71 6.17
C SER A 167 -7.26 2.20 5.86
N SER A 168 -6.27 2.86 5.26
CA SER A 168 -6.39 4.28 4.87
C SER A 168 -7.21 4.50 3.59
N VAL A 169 -7.31 3.48 2.74
CA VAL A 169 -8.02 3.56 1.46
C VAL A 169 -9.45 3.01 1.56
N LEU A 170 -9.72 2.14 2.53
CA LEU A 170 -11.04 1.55 2.78
C LEU A 170 -12.18 2.59 2.89
N PRO A 171 -12.03 3.71 3.64
CA PRO A 171 -13.08 4.73 3.74
C PRO A 171 -13.39 5.39 2.40
N LEU A 172 -12.36 5.60 1.57
CA LEU A 172 -12.51 6.18 0.22
C LEU A 172 -13.21 5.23 -0.74
N ILE A 173 -12.91 3.93 -0.66
CA ILE A 173 -13.60 2.90 -1.45
C ILE A 173 -15.09 2.85 -1.08
N ILE A 174 -15.40 2.79 0.22
CA ILE A 174 -16.80 2.76 0.68
C ILE A 174 -17.56 4.00 0.21
N LEU A 175 -16.98 5.19 0.37
CA LEU A 175 -17.56 6.44 -0.15
C LEU A 175 -17.75 6.42 -1.66
N SER A 176 -16.79 5.90 -2.41
CA SER A 176 -16.87 5.80 -3.88
C SER A 176 -18.00 4.87 -4.30
N VAL A 177 -18.15 3.71 -3.65
CA VAL A 177 -19.24 2.77 -3.92
C VAL A 177 -20.60 3.40 -3.64
N ILE A 178 -20.75 4.10 -2.51
CA ILE A 178 -22.00 4.81 -2.16
C ILE A 178 -22.33 5.91 -3.19
N GLY A 179 -21.31 6.67 -3.62
CA GLY A 179 -21.47 7.70 -4.65
C GLY A 179 -21.92 7.12 -5.99
N VAL A 180 -21.27 6.04 -6.44
CA VAL A 180 -21.62 5.34 -7.69
C VAL A 180 -23.02 4.74 -7.60
N MET A 181 -23.37 4.06 -6.51
CA MET A 181 -24.73 3.51 -6.33
C MET A 181 -25.80 4.59 -6.42
N LYS A 182 -25.57 5.78 -5.85
CA LYS A 182 -26.55 6.88 -5.96
C LYS A 182 -26.61 7.48 -7.36
N LEU A 183 -25.51 7.52 -8.11
CA LEU A 183 -25.56 7.90 -9.53
C LEU A 183 -26.46 6.97 -10.33
N PHE A 184 -26.35 5.65 -10.12
CA PHE A 184 -27.24 4.67 -10.74
C PHE A 184 -28.69 4.83 -10.32
N VAL A 185 -28.98 5.08 -9.04
CA VAL A 185 -30.35 5.35 -8.55
C VAL A 185 -30.91 6.67 -9.08
N GLY A 186 -30.08 7.70 -9.23
CA GLY A 186 -30.49 8.98 -9.82
C GLY A 186 -30.82 8.87 -11.31
N LEU A 187 -30.01 8.09 -12.05
CA LEU A 187 -30.24 7.79 -13.46
C LEU A 187 -31.51 6.92 -13.65
N SER A 188 -31.73 5.91 -12.81
CA SER A 188 -32.92 5.05 -12.91
C SER A 188 -34.22 5.75 -12.52
N ARG A 189 -34.17 6.72 -11.60
CA ARG A 189 -35.32 7.55 -11.20
C ARG A 189 -35.60 8.72 -12.17
N GLY A 190 -34.87 8.83 -13.29
CA GLY A 190 -35.08 9.88 -14.30
C GLY A 190 -34.82 11.30 -13.79
N LYS A 191 -34.12 11.44 -12.65
CA LYS A 191 -33.77 12.71 -12.03
C LYS A 191 -32.28 12.95 -12.21
N PRO A 192 -31.83 13.47 -13.37
CA PRO A 192 -30.43 13.84 -13.55
C PRO A 192 -30.03 14.81 -12.44
N VAL A 193 -28.96 14.49 -11.73
CA VAL A 193 -28.52 15.17 -10.49
C VAL A 193 -27.98 16.59 -10.73
N GLY A 194 -28.10 17.13 -11.94
CA GLY A 194 -27.65 18.47 -12.27
C GLY A 194 -28.75 19.49 -12.01
N PHE A 195 -28.64 20.26 -10.91
CA PHE A 195 -28.64 21.74 -10.84
C PHE A 195 -29.58 22.62 -11.72
N LEU A 196 -30.40 22.07 -12.62
CA LEU A 196 -31.08 22.75 -13.73
C LEU A 196 -32.56 23.04 -13.48
N ASP A 197 -33.18 22.46 -12.45
CA ASP A 197 -34.60 22.71 -12.17
C ASP A 197 -34.81 24.01 -11.35
N ARG A 198 -33.77 24.46 -10.62
CA ARG A 198 -33.88 25.65 -9.75
C ARG A 198 -33.55 26.97 -10.46
N LEU A 199 -32.74 26.94 -11.52
CA LEU A 199 -32.33 28.12 -12.29
C LEU A 199 -33.48 28.77 -13.09
N PRO A 200 -34.36 28.02 -13.79
CA PRO A 200 -35.46 28.62 -14.54
C PRO A 200 -36.46 29.35 -13.65
N LYS A 201 -36.76 28.79 -12.47
CA LYS A 201 -37.70 29.41 -11.50
C LYS A 201 -37.18 30.73 -10.95
N ILE A 202 -35.91 30.80 -10.56
CA ILE A 202 -35.31 32.03 -10.01
C ILE A 202 -35.20 33.11 -11.09
N ILE A 203 -34.90 32.75 -12.34
CA ILE A 203 -34.81 33.70 -13.46
C ILE A 203 -36.21 34.18 -13.89
N ALA A 204 -37.21 33.30 -13.89
CA ALA A 204 -38.60 33.67 -14.18
C ALA A 204 -39.17 34.63 -13.13
N GLU A 205 -38.92 34.38 -11.84
CA GLU A 205 -39.41 35.24 -10.77
C GLU A 205 -38.76 36.63 -10.76
N ARG A 206 -37.46 36.72 -11.13
CA ARG A 206 -36.75 38.00 -11.26
C ARG A 206 -37.20 38.79 -12.49
N SER A 207 -37.47 38.12 -13.60
CA SER A 207 -37.95 38.76 -14.84
C SER A 207 -39.37 39.30 -14.69
N HIS A 208 -40.26 38.59 -14.00
CA HIS A 208 -41.63 39.04 -13.74
C HIS A 208 -41.66 40.31 -12.86
N LYS A 209 -40.86 40.35 -11.77
CA LYS A 209 -40.78 41.53 -10.89
C LYS A 209 -40.20 42.77 -11.60
N LYS A 210 -39.30 42.57 -12.57
CA LYS A 210 -38.71 43.68 -13.33
C LYS A 210 -39.67 44.26 -14.37
N LEU A 211 -40.50 43.42 -14.98
CA LEU A 211 -41.53 43.85 -15.95
C LEU A 211 -42.69 44.60 -15.29
N VAL A 212 -43.16 44.15 -14.12
CA VAL A 212 -44.22 44.86 -13.37
C VAL A 212 -43.78 46.26 -12.95
N ARG A 213 -42.52 46.43 -12.48
CA ARG A 213 -41.99 47.75 -12.12
C ARG A 213 -41.79 48.70 -13.31
N LEU A 214 -41.58 48.16 -14.51
CA LEU A 214 -41.46 48.98 -15.73
C LEU A 214 -42.83 49.46 -16.23
N PHE A 215 -43.90 48.68 -16.00
CA PHE A 215 -45.27 49.06 -16.32
C PHE A 215 -45.90 50.04 -15.31
N GLU A 216 -45.48 50.01 -14.04
CA GLU A 216 -45.91 51.03 -13.04
C GLU A 216 -45.17 52.37 -13.19
N ALA A 217 -44.09 52.41 -13.95
CA ALA A 217 -43.27 53.61 -14.16
C ALA A 217 -43.60 54.38 -15.46
N TYR A 218 -44.63 53.94 -16.20
CA TYR A 218 -45.13 54.56 -17.43
C TYR A 218 -46.62 54.84 -17.29
#